data_AF-A0A9N7NHX2-F1
#
_entry.id   AF-A0A9N7NHX2-F1
#
_cell.length_a   1.000
_cell.length_b   1.000
_cell.length_c   1.000
_cell.angle_alpha   90.00
_cell.angle_beta   90.00
_cell.angle_gamma   90.00
#
_symmetry.space_group_name_H-M   'P 1'
#
loop_
_entity.id
_entity.type
_entity.pdbx_description
1 polymer ?
#
loop_
_entity_poly.entity_id
_entity_poly.type
_entity_poly.pdbx_seq_one_letter_code
_entity_poly.pdbx_strand_id
1 'polypeptide(L)'
;MLRKALKCAGGSLLQPWRTITSPRSSSTASYTVNSMILRSLKDHYLEVSKMTPPPKISPPSPYTVVKGALDSGGPVLRRMFQDEEINISVMRMVDIIPGGSGEDYGADSVNQLFVYVDISKPQLKESLHFLCGLYPDALGIHSVSLRPKTESSGFVVASSKYNGPVFE
;
A
#
# COMPACT_ATOMS: atom_id res chain seq x y z
N MET A 1 -48.60 34.86 51.94
CA MET A 1 -48.93 36.22 51.43
C MET A 1 -48.30 36.33 50.04
N LEU A 2 -49.05 36.20 48.93
CA LEU A 2 -49.66 37.28 48.11
C LEU A 2 -48.56 38.24 47.53
N ARG A 3 -48.37 38.54 46.22
CA ARG A 3 -49.24 38.66 45.02
C ARG A 3 -48.43 38.68 43.68
N LYS A 4 -49.08 38.18 42.61
CA LYS A 4 -49.26 38.70 41.22
C LYS A 4 -48.10 39.20 40.34
N ALA A 5 -47.81 38.43 39.28
CA ALA A 5 -48.15 38.61 37.85
C ALA A 5 -47.95 39.93 37.05
N LEU A 6 -47.33 39.72 35.86
CA LEU A 6 -47.50 40.28 34.50
C LEU A 6 -47.10 41.73 34.18
N LYS A 7 -46.31 41.91 33.09
CA LYS A 7 -46.75 42.57 31.83
C LYS A 7 -45.95 42.08 30.60
N CYS A 8 -46.66 41.71 29.54
CA CYS A 8 -46.17 41.56 28.16
C CYS A 8 -46.32 42.88 27.40
N ALA A 9 -45.41 43.14 26.46
CA ALA A 9 -45.59 43.92 25.23
C ALA A 9 -44.37 43.56 24.35
N GLY A 10 -44.42 43.17 23.08
CA GLY A 10 -45.40 43.35 22.02
C GLY A 10 -44.67 44.02 20.85
N GLY A 11 -44.42 43.29 19.75
CA GLY A 11 -43.97 43.90 18.48
C GLY A 11 -42.97 43.11 17.63
N SER A 12 -43.50 42.39 16.63
CA SER A 12 -43.09 42.43 15.22
C SER A 12 -41.60 42.35 14.84
N LEU A 13 -41.22 41.29 14.10
CA LEU A 13 -40.93 41.35 12.66
C LEU A 13 -40.49 39.96 12.17
N LEU A 14 -41.27 39.38 11.27
CA LEU A 14 -40.92 38.18 10.50
C LEU A 14 -39.68 38.48 9.65
N GLN A 15 -38.57 37.79 9.91
CA GLN A 15 -37.39 37.84 9.05
C GLN A 15 -37.62 36.91 7.83
N PRO A 16 -37.54 37.43 6.59
CA PRO A 16 -37.62 36.61 5.39
C PRO A 16 -36.35 35.76 5.26
N TRP A 17 -36.53 34.47 5.00
CA TRP A 17 -35.44 33.59 4.58
C TRP A 17 -34.73 34.20 3.37
N ARG A 18 -33.50 34.67 3.56
CA ARG A 18 -32.61 34.98 2.45
C ARG A 18 -32.16 33.66 1.86
N THR A 19 -32.64 33.38 0.66
CA THR A 19 -32.06 32.40 -0.26
C THR A 19 -30.59 32.74 -0.43
N ILE A 20 -29.72 31.92 0.17
CA ILE A 20 -28.29 31.92 -0.16
C ILE A 20 -28.20 31.40 -1.59
N THR A 21 -27.95 32.30 -2.54
CA THR A 21 -27.46 31.90 -3.86
C THR A 21 -26.05 31.36 -3.66
N SER A 22 -25.92 30.04 -3.53
CA SER A 22 -24.62 29.38 -3.60
C SER A 22 -23.96 29.77 -4.92
N PRO A 23 -22.80 30.47 -4.92
CA PRO A 23 -22.05 30.64 -6.15
C PRO A 23 -21.62 29.25 -6.62
N ARG A 24 -22.04 28.88 -7.84
CA ARG A 24 -21.52 27.71 -8.56
C ARG A 24 -20.02 27.90 -8.75
N SER A 25 -19.23 27.45 -7.78
CA SER A 25 -17.77 27.41 -7.86
C SER A 25 -17.38 25.96 -8.12
N SER A 26 -17.36 25.51 -9.37
CA SER A 26 -17.04 24.09 -9.64
C SER A 26 -16.46 23.77 -11.02
N SER A 27 -15.62 24.63 -11.59
CA SER A 27 -14.81 24.22 -12.76
C SER A 27 -13.43 24.90 -12.80
N THR A 28 -13.36 26.16 -12.36
CA THR A 28 -12.14 26.96 -12.42
C THR A 28 -11.03 26.50 -11.48
N ALA A 29 -11.40 26.08 -10.27
CA ALA A 29 -10.45 25.58 -9.27
C ALA A 29 -9.79 24.27 -9.73
N SER A 30 -10.54 23.39 -10.39
CA SER A 30 -10.04 22.08 -10.85
C SER A 30 -9.00 22.22 -11.96
N TYR A 31 -9.19 23.10 -12.97
CA TYR A 31 -8.19 23.28 -14.02
C TYR A 31 -6.87 23.85 -13.46
N THR A 32 -6.96 24.76 -12.49
CA THR A 32 -5.79 25.41 -11.90
C THR A 32 -4.97 24.40 -11.12
N VAL A 33 -5.63 23.62 -10.26
CA VAL A 33 -5.02 22.53 -9.50
C VAL A 33 -4.40 21.48 -10.44
N ASN A 34 -5.13 21.06 -11.49
CA ASN A 34 -4.61 20.11 -12.47
C ASN A 34 -3.36 20.65 -13.18
N SER A 35 -3.34 21.92 -13.57
CA SER A 35 -2.16 22.53 -14.21
C SER A 35 -0.94 22.60 -13.28
N MET A 36 -1.16 22.87 -11.98
CA MET A 36 -0.10 22.87 -10.97
C MET A 36 0.45 21.46 -10.74
N ILE A 37 -0.43 20.45 -10.64
CA ILE A 37 -0.02 19.05 -10.50
C ILE A 37 0.75 18.58 -11.73
N LEU A 38 0.25 18.86 -12.94
CA LEU A 38 0.92 18.45 -14.18
C LEU A 38 2.29 19.11 -14.33
N ARG A 39 2.42 20.39 -13.96
CA ARG A 39 3.73 21.06 -13.94
C ARG A 39 4.66 20.40 -12.92
N SER A 40 4.18 20.16 -11.70
CA SER A 40 4.95 19.48 -10.66
C SER A 40 5.44 18.09 -11.09
N LEU A 41 4.56 17.28 -11.68
CA LEU A 41 4.90 15.95 -12.21
C LEU A 41 5.91 16.02 -13.34
N LYS A 42 5.78 17.00 -14.24
CA LYS A 42 6.72 17.22 -15.35
C LYS A 42 8.11 17.62 -14.83
N ASP A 43 8.15 18.56 -13.89
CA ASP A 43 9.40 19.05 -13.31
C ASP A 43 10.10 17.92 -12.54
N HIS A 44 9.35 17.16 -11.73
CA HIS A 44 9.85 15.99 -11.01
C HIS A 44 10.35 14.89 -11.96
N TYR A 45 9.60 14.58 -13.04
CA TYR A 45 10.06 13.63 -14.05
C TYR A 45 11.40 14.05 -14.67
N LEU A 46 11.53 15.34 -15.01
CA LEU A 46 12.74 15.88 -15.60
C LEU A 46 13.93 15.85 -14.61
N GLU A 47 13.68 16.12 -13.33
CA GLU A 47 14.67 15.97 -12.27
C GLU A 47 15.16 14.53 -12.13
N VAL A 48 14.24 13.56 -11.97
CA VAL A 48 14.57 12.13 -11.85
C VAL A 48 15.28 11.61 -13.10
N SER A 49 14.94 12.10 -14.29
CA SER A 49 15.58 11.69 -15.55
C SER A 49 17.06 12.06 -15.66
N LYS A 50 17.51 13.09 -14.90
CA LYS A 50 18.91 13.49 -14.85
C LYS A 50 19.73 12.63 -13.89
N MET A 51 19.08 11.86 -13.03
CA MET A 51 19.75 10.97 -12.11
C MET A 51 20.28 9.74 -12.86
N THR A 52 21.49 9.31 -12.50
CA THR A 52 22.01 8.03 -12.98
C THR A 52 21.20 6.89 -12.38
N PRO A 53 20.59 6.02 -13.21
CA PRO A 53 19.81 4.90 -12.69
C PRO A 53 20.70 3.94 -11.91
N PRO A 54 20.17 3.23 -10.91
CA PRO A 54 20.89 2.16 -10.24
C PRO A 54 21.44 1.15 -11.26
N PRO A 55 22.63 0.58 -11.02
CA PRO A 55 23.22 -0.40 -11.92
C PRO A 55 22.30 -1.60 -12.07
N LYS A 56 22.15 -2.09 -13.30
CA LYS A 56 21.40 -3.31 -13.57
C LYS A 56 22.20 -4.51 -13.06
N ILE A 57 21.72 -5.11 -11.98
CA ILE A 57 22.27 -6.35 -11.44
C ILE A 57 21.53 -7.54 -12.06
N SER A 58 22.28 -8.55 -12.51
CA SER A 58 21.72 -9.83 -12.90
C SER A 58 21.38 -10.65 -11.65
N PRO A 59 20.32 -11.48 -11.67
CA PRO A 59 20.05 -12.37 -10.57
C PRO A 59 21.23 -13.35 -10.35
N PRO A 60 21.42 -13.84 -9.12
CA PRO A 60 22.39 -14.88 -8.85
C PRO A 60 22.02 -16.17 -9.60
N SER A 61 23.01 -16.83 -10.21
CA SER A 61 22.78 -18.15 -10.84
C SER A 61 22.32 -19.17 -9.80
N PRO A 62 21.31 -20.03 -10.08
CA PRO A 62 20.62 -20.24 -11.36
C PRO A 62 19.22 -19.60 -11.42
N TYR A 63 18.98 -18.49 -10.74
CA TYR A 63 17.69 -17.79 -10.78
C TYR A 63 17.50 -17.03 -12.09
N THR A 64 16.25 -17.01 -12.54
CA THR A 64 15.83 -16.29 -13.76
C THR A 64 14.81 -15.21 -13.41
N VAL A 65 14.91 -14.05 -14.06
CA VAL A 65 13.94 -12.96 -13.90
C VAL A 65 12.70 -13.26 -14.74
N VAL A 66 11.52 -13.21 -14.13
CA VAL A 66 10.24 -13.30 -14.85
C VAL A 66 9.87 -11.90 -15.33
N LYS A 67 9.82 -11.72 -16.65
CA LYS A 67 9.48 -10.42 -17.27
C LYS A 67 8.02 -10.07 -17.01
N GLY A 68 7.74 -8.80 -16.68
CA GLY A 68 6.39 -8.30 -16.41
C GLY A 68 5.81 -8.71 -15.04
N ALA A 69 6.62 -9.35 -14.18
CA ALA A 69 6.17 -9.76 -12.86
C ALA A 69 5.83 -8.58 -11.95
N LEU A 70 6.62 -7.50 -11.99
CA LEU A 70 6.36 -6.30 -11.18
C LEU A 70 5.04 -5.60 -11.55
N ASP A 71 4.69 -5.58 -12.85
CA ASP A 71 3.46 -4.92 -13.32
C ASP A 71 2.19 -5.69 -12.93
N SER A 72 2.32 -7.00 -12.77
CA SER A 72 1.21 -7.93 -12.47
C SER A 72 1.17 -8.40 -11.01
N GLY A 73 2.15 -8.00 -10.18
CA GLY A 73 2.30 -8.51 -8.81
C GLY A 73 2.73 -9.98 -8.73
N GLY A 74 3.31 -10.52 -9.81
CA GLY A 74 3.81 -11.89 -9.90
C GLY A 74 5.24 -12.09 -9.36
N PRO A 75 5.76 -13.33 -9.35
CA PRO A 75 7.09 -13.64 -8.84
C PRO A 75 8.18 -13.02 -9.72
N VAL A 76 9.12 -12.33 -9.09
CA VAL A 76 10.22 -11.62 -9.77
C VAL A 76 11.33 -12.60 -10.18
N LEU A 77 11.63 -13.57 -9.31
CA LEU A 77 12.64 -14.60 -9.59
C LEU A 77 12.02 -15.99 -9.56
N ARG A 78 12.48 -16.83 -10.48
CA ARG A 78 12.11 -18.24 -10.55
C ARG A 78 13.33 -19.14 -10.72
N ARG A 79 13.31 -20.29 -10.06
CA ARG A 79 14.29 -21.35 -10.18
C ARG A 79 13.60 -22.72 -10.09
N MET A 80 14.10 -23.68 -10.87
CA MET A 80 13.86 -25.10 -10.62
C MET A 80 15.01 -25.67 -9.81
N PHE A 81 14.69 -26.41 -8.74
CA PHE A 81 15.64 -27.17 -7.95
C PHE A 81 15.14 -28.59 -7.83
N GLN A 82 15.77 -29.52 -8.56
CA GLN A 82 15.29 -30.91 -8.67
C GLN A 82 13.83 -30.97 -9.14
N ASP A 83 12.91 -31.46 -8.31
CA ASP A 83 11.47 -31.53 -8.54
C ASP A 83 10.70 -30.34 -7.91
N GLU A 84 11.39 -29.36 -7.35
CA GLU A 84 10.82 -28.18 -6.72
C GLU A 84 10.88 -26.96 -7.63
N GLU A 85 9.76 -26.26 -7.76
CA GLU A 85 9.70 -24.92 -8.33
C GLU A 85 9.75 -23.89 -7.20
N ILE A 86 10.75 -23.01 -7.24
CA ILE A 86 10.95 -21.94 -6.27
C ILE A 86 10.64 -20.60 -6.96
N ASN A 87 9.61 -19.92 -6.47
CA ASN A 87 9.16 -18.61 -6.92
C ASN A 87 9.39 -17.58 -5.81
N ILE A 88 9.99 -16.44 -6.15
CA ILE A 88 10.30 -15.36 -5.21
C ILE A 88 9.60 -14.09 -5.68
N SER A 89 8.70 -13.57 -4.85
CA SER A 89 8.01 -12.30 -5.05
C SER A 89 8.51 -11.26 -4.03
N VAL A 90 8.49 -9.99 -4.40
CA VAL A 90 8.88 -8.88 -3.51
C VAL A 90 7.70 -7.94 -3.36
N MET A 91 7.36 -7.58 -2.13
CA MET A 91 6.33 -6.61 -1.80
C MET A 91 6.95 -5.50 -0.96
N ARG A 92 6.68 -4.25 -1.32
CA ARG A 92 7.06 -3.10 -0.50
C ARG A 92 5.86 -2.69 0.33
N MET A 93 5.99 -2.71 1.65
CA MET A 93 5.05 -2.04 2.54
C MET A 93 5.44 -0.56 2.54
N VAL A 94 4.50 0.31 2.19
CA VAL A 94 4.66 1.75 2.29
C VAL A 94 3.70 2.19 3.39
N ASP A 95 4.21 2.81 4.45
CA ASP A 95 3.36 3.40 5.48
C ASP A 95 2.50 4.50 4.84
N ILE A 96 1.22 4.20 4.66
CA ILE A 96 0.22 5.18 4.23
C ILE A 96 -0.36 5.85 5.49
N ILE A 97 0.47 6.50 6.30
CA ILE A 97 -0.03 7.42 7.34
C ILE A 97 0.18 8.85 6.83
N PRO A 98 -0.83 9.45 6.17
CA PRO A 98 -0.76 10.85 5.78
C PRO A 98 -0.98 11.72 7.03
N GLY A 99 0.10 12.18 7.64
CA GLY A 99 0.10 13.29 8.61
C GLY A 99 -0.66 13.04 9.91
N GLY A 100 0.04 12.62 10.97
CA GLY A 100 -0.49 12.60 12.31
C GLY A 100 0.62 12.62 13.36
N SER A 101 0.54 13.60 14.26
CA SER A 101 1.44 13.95 15.37
C SER A 101 2.89 14.34 15.00
N GLY A 102 3.14 15.65 15.11
CA GLY A 102 4.47 16.26 15.06
C GLY A 102 5.31 15.93 16.27
N GLU A 103 5.81 14.70 16.32
CA GLU A 103 6.98 14.31 17.10
C GLU A 103 7.93 13.62 16.13
N ASP A 104 8.98 14.35 15.76
CA ASP A 104 10.26 13.91 15.19
C ASP A 104 10.32 12.44 14.75
N TYR A 105 9.65 12.11 13.65
CA TYR A 105 9.96 10.90 12.91
C TYR A 105 11.32 11.15 12.26
N GLY A 106 12.37 10.62 12.89
CA GLY A 106 13.64 10.39 12.24
C GLY A 106 13.44 9.57 10.95
N ALA A 107 14.53 9.20 10.28
CA ALA A 107 14.54 8.52 8.99
C ALA A 107 13.85 7.11 8.94
N ASP A 108 12.97 6.79 9.88
CA ASP A 108 12.25 5.53 10.12
C ASP A 108 10.82 5.52 9.54
N SER A 109 10.59 6.12 8.37
CA SER A 109 9.42 5.72 7.58
C SER A 109 9.60 4.25 7.20
N VAL A 110 8.72 3.33 7.62
CA VAL A 110 8.92 1.88 7.47
C VAL A 110 8.73 1.48 6.01
N ASN A 111 9.76 1.72 5.19
CA ASN A 111 9.90 1.14 3.86
C ASN A 111 10.40 -0.30 3.99
N GLN A 112 9.61 -1.15 4.66
CA GLN A 112 9.98 -2.54 4.84
C GLN A 112 9.70 -3.31 3.54
N LEU A 113 10.75 -3.96 3.05
CA LEU A 113 10.66 -4.89 1.94
C LEU A 113 10.38 -6.28 2.49
N PHE A 114 9.28 -6.87 2.03
CA PHE A 114 8.96 -8.27 2.29
C PHE A 114 9.30 -9.11 1.07
N VAL A 115 9.90 -10.25 1.33
CA VAL A 115 10.19 -11.29 0.34
C VAL A 115 9.27 -12.45 0.62
N TYR A 116 8.52 -12.85 -0.39
CA TYR A 116 7.65 -14.01 -0.35
C TYR A 116 8.26 -15.13 -1.17
N VAL A 117 8.47 -16.29 -0.56
CA VAL A 117 9.02 -17.47 -1.23
C VAL A 117 7.96 -18.55 -1.29
N ASP A 118 7.65 -19.01 -2.49
CA ASP A 118 6.75 -20.13 -2.75
C ASP A 118 7.55 -21.30 -3.31
N ILE A 119 7.50 -22.44 -2.61
CA ILE A 119 8.14 -23.69 -3.01
C ILE A 119 7.06 -24.73 -3.29
N SER A 120 7.02 -25.22 -4.52
CA SER A 120 5.96 -26.10 -5.02
C SER A 120 6.53 -27.37 -5.65
N LYS A 121 5.89 -28.53 -5.42
CA LYS A 121 6.24 -29.84 -6.03
C LYS A 121 5.11 -30.39 -6.88
N PRO A 122 5.32 -30.88 -8.11
CA PRO A 122 4.24 -31.35 -8.99
C PRO A 122 3.26 -32.34 -8.36
N GLN A 123 3.75 -33.22 -7.48
CA GLN A 123 2.98 -34.30 -6.85
C GLN A 123 2.18 -33.84 -5.64
N LEU A 124 2.50 -32.67 -5.08
CA LEU A 124 1.83 -32.11 -3.91
C LEU A 124 0.76 -31.11 -4.34
N LYS A 125 -0.40 -31.18 -3.67
CA LYS A 125 -1.49 -30.19 -3.83
C LYS A 125 -1.23 -28.89 -3.08
N GLU A 126 -0.22 -28.90 -2.22
CA GLU A 126 0.18 -27.79 -1.37
C GLU A 126 1.58 -27.32 -1.75
N SER A 127 1.84 -26.07 -1.41
CA SER A 127 3.12 -25.39 -1.55
C SER A 127 3.53 -24.83 -0.20
N LEU A 128 4.84 -24.80 0.03
CA LEU A 128 5.45 -24.25 1.21
C LEU A 128 5.76 -22.77 0.99
N HIS A 129 5.22 -21.92 1.85
CA HIS A 129 5.30 -20.48 1.73
C HIS A 129 6.08 -19.88 2.88
N PHE A 130 7.07 -19.05 2.56
CA PHE A 130 7.82 -18.25 3.53
C PHE A 130 7.47 -16.78 3.34
N LEU A 131 7.16 -16.11 4.45
CA LEU A 131 7.16 -14.66 4.52
C LEU A 131 8.44 -14.23 5.23
N CYS A 132 9.26 -13.45 4.52
CA CYS A 132 10.54 -12.97 5.04
C CYS A 132 10.60 -11.45 5.04
N GLY A 133 11.13 -10.86 6.11
CA GLY A 133 11.54 -9.46 6.15
C GLY A 133 12.96 -9.31 5.63
N LEU A 134 13.18 -8.35 4.74
CA LEU A 134 14.51 -7.98 4.24
C LEU A 134 15.09 -6.84 5.07
N TYR A 135 16.19 -7.10 5.75
CA TYR A 135 16.97 -6.14 6.53
C TYR A 135 18.25 -5.77 5.75
N PRO A 136 18.97 -4.69 6.13
CA PRO A 136 20.17 -4.26 5.41
C PRO A 136 21.26 -5.32 5.25
N ASP A 137 21.40 -6.23 6.22
CA ASP A 137 22.44 -7.25 6.31
C ASP A 137 21.91 -8.68 6.44
N ALA A 138 20.59 -8.87 6.53
CA ALA A 138 19.98 -10.16 6.82
C ALA A 138 18.59 -10.36 6.19
N LEU A 139 18.18 -11.63 6.12
CA LEU A 139 16.82 -12.03 5.79
C LEU A 139 16.22 -12.74 7.01
N GLY A 140 15.19 -12.15 7.62
CA GLY A 140 14.47 -12.75 8.74
C GLY A 140 13.23 -13.49 8.27
N ILE A 141 13.03 -14.72 8.75
CA ILE A 141 11.80 -15.48 8.47
C ILE A 141 10.73 -15.04 9.48
N HIS A 142 9.62 -14.49 9.00
CA HIS A 142 8.51 -14.06 9.85
C HIS A 142 7.43 -15.13 9.97
N SER A 143 7.21 -15.92 8.92
CA SER A 143 6.21 -16.99 8.94
C SER A 143 6.53 -18.07 7.91
N VAL A 144 6.15 -19.30 8.22
CA VAL A 144 6.24 -20.46 7.34
C VAL A 144 4.89 -21.16 7.32
N SER A 145 4.24 -21.29 6.17
CA SER A 145 2.92 -21.92 6.09
C SER A 145 2.80 -22.88 4.91
N LEU A 146 1.89 -23.84 5.03
CA LEU A 146 1.50 -24.69 3.91
C LEU A 146 0.20 -24.15 3.34
N ARG A 147 0.22 -23.80 2.05
CA ARG A 147 -0.97 -23.30 1.34
C ARG A 147 -1.33 -24.23 0.19
N PRO A 148 -2.63 -24.45 -0.08
CA PRO A 148 -3.05 -25.08 -1.33
C PRO A 148 -2.50 -24.28 -2.51
N LYS A 149 -2.08 -24.97 -3.57
CA LYS A 149 -1.72 -24.31 -4.83
C LYS A 149 -2.98 -23.66 -5.40
N THR A 150 -3.10 -22.35 -5.30
CA THR A 150 -4.25 -21.61 -5.82
C THR A 150 -4.09 -21.43 -7.32
N GLU A 151 -5.09 -21.86 -8.07
CA GLU A 151 -5.25 -21.53 -9.49
C GLU A 151 -5.51 -20.01 -9.62
N SER A 152 -4.46 -19.20 -9.82
CA SER A 152 -4.50 -17.83 -10.37
C SER A 152 -5.24 -16.68 -9.64
N SER A 153 -5.84 -16.83 -8.47
CA SER A 153 -6.52 -15.70 -7.81
C SER A 153 -5.68 -15.08 -6.70
N GLY A 154 -5.09 -13.91 -6.96
CA GLY A 154 -4.37 -13.08 -6.00
C GLY A 154 -5.29 -12.59 -4.88
N PHE A 155 -5.41 -13.38 -3.82
CA PHE A 155 -5.85 -12.93 -2.51
C PHE A 155 -5.44 -13.97 -1.47
N VAL A 156 -4.72 -13.54 -0.43
CA VAL A 156 -4.34 -14.41 0.69
C VAL A 156 -5.61 -14.69 1.51
N VAL A 157 -6.40 -15.66 1.08
CA VAL A 157 -7.47 -16.22 1.91
C VAL A 157 -6.81 -16.83 3.15
N ALA A 158 -7.24 -16.45 4.34
CA ALA A 158 -6.77 -17.08 5.58
C ALA A 158 -6.98 -18.60 5.47
N SER A 159 -5.89 -19.38 5.45
CA SER A 159 -5.99 -20.82 5.31
C SER A 159 -6.43 -21.42 6.64
N SER A 160 -7.35 -22.39 6.59
CA SER A 160 -7.66 -23.24 7.75
C SER A 160 -6.54 -24.23 8.07
N LYS A 161 -5.43 -24.19 7.32
CA LYS A 161 -4.27 -25.08 7.47
C LYS A 161 -3.17 -24.43 8.31
N TYR A 162 -2.13 -25.22 8.57
CA TYR A 162 -1.00 -24.84 9.42
C TYR A 162 -0.35 -23.52 8.98
N ASN A 163 -0.42 -22.51 9.84
CA ASN A 163 0.11 -21.15 9.60
C ASN A 163 1.55 -20.97 10.11
N GLY A 164 2.20 -22.06 10.53
CA GLY A 164 3.56 -22.01 11.06
C GLY A 164 3.64 -21.74 12.56
N PRO A 165 4.84 -21.87 13.11
CA PRO A 165 5.16 -21.27 14.40
C PRO A 165 5.24 -19.75 14.26
N VAL A 166 5.04 -19.04 15.37
CA VAL A 166 5.36 -17.61 15.46
C VAL A 166 6.86 -17.51 15.72
N PHE A 167 7.57 -16.77 14.86
CA PHE A 167 8.99 -16.47 15.05
C PHE A 167 9.11 -15.16 15.84
N GLU A 168 10.02 -15.14 16.83
CA GLU A 168 10.36 -13.94 17.62
C GLU A 168 11.27 -12.98 16.85
#